data_AF-A0A3D5TNS2-F1
#
_entry.id   AF-A0A3D5TNS2-F1
#
_cell.length_a   1.000
_cell.length_b   1.000
_cell.length_c   1.000
_cell.angle_alpha   90.00
_cell.angle_beta   90.00
_cell.angle_gamma   90.00
#
_symmetry.space_group_name_H-M   'P 1'
#
loop_
_entity.id
_entity.type
_entity.pdbx_description
1 polymer ?
#
loop_
_entity_poly.entity_id
_entity_poly.type
_entity_poly.pdbx_seq_one_letter_code
_entity_poly.pdbx_strand_id
1 'polypeptide(L)'
;MIIESLLNAIFSVFEKVFAVINIPGMPDGMENTVVEFLGSALNYAGSLISLFLPWSQVKVFFPILIVILSSEEIYKLVMWVLRKIPMLGMS
;
A
#
# COMPACT_ATOMS: atom_id res chain seq x y z
N MET A 1 11.46 -3.99 1.30
CA MET A 1 10.89 -2.79 1.98
C MET A 1 9.88 -3.22 3.05
N ILE A 2 9.65 -2.47 4.14
CA ILE A 2 8.69 -2.90 5.21
C ILE A 2 7.31 -3.25 4.63
N ILE A 3 6.87 -2.48 3.64
CA ILE A 3 5.60 -2.69 2.92
C ILE A 3 5.57 -4.04 2.17
N GLU A 4 6.67 -4.40 1.52
CA GLU A 4 6.83 -5.66 0.79
C GLU A 4 6.81 -6.87 1.72
N SER A 5 7.46 -6.76 2.89
CA SER A 5 7.42 -7.80 3.92
C SER A 5 6.02 -8.01 4.50
N LEU A 6 5.25 -6.93 4.68
CA LEU A 6 3.86 -6.97 5.16
C LEU A 6 2.93 -7.58 4.11
N LEU A 7 3.06 -7.18 2.85
CA LEU A 7 2.31 -7.74 1.73
C LEU A 7 2.56 -9.24 1.60
N ASN A 8 3.81 -9.67 1.66
CA ASN A 8 4.16 -11.09 1.58
C ASN A 8 3.60 -11.91 2.76
N ALA A 9 3.58 -11.34 3.96
CA ALA A 9 2.94 -11.98 5.12
C ALA A 9 1.43 -12.15 4.90
N ILE A 10 0.75 -11.14 4.36
CA ILE A 10 -0.68 -11.20 4.04
C ILE A 10 -0.96 -12.24 2.95
N PHE A 11 -0.18 -12.26 1.87
CA PHE A 11 -0.30 -13.28 0.81
C PHE A 11 -0.13 -14.70 1.34
N SER A 12 0.83 -14.93 2.25
CA SER A 12 1.05 -16.25 2.86
C SER A 12 -0.13 -16.76 3.69
N VAL A 13 -0.92 -15.85 4.27
CA VAL A 13 -2.15 -16.18 5.01
C VAL A 13 -3.26 -16.53 4.03
N PHE A 14 -3.41 -15.76 2.95
CA PHE A 14 -4.39 -16.06 1.91
C PHE A 14 -4.12 -17.40 1.23
N GLU A 15 -2.88 -17.72 0.86
CA GLU A 15 -2.53 -19.01 0.27
C GLU A 15 -2.92 -20.18 1.18
N LYS A 16 -2.72 -20.07 2.50
CA LYS A 16 -3.11 -21.13 3.45
C LYS A 16 -4.62 -21.30 3.58
N VAL A 17 -5.39 -20.21 3.47
CA VAL A 17 -6.86 -20.25 3.51
C VAL A 17 -7.41 -20.78 2.19
N PHE A 18 -6.83 -20.38 1.06
CA PHE A 18 -7.21 -20.83 -0.28
C PHE A 18 -6.66 -22.22 -0.63
N ALA A 19 -5.68 -22.77 0.08
CA ALA A 19 -5.18 -24.14 -0.16
C ALA A 19 -6.24 -25.24 0.02
N VAL A 20 -7.31 -24.98 0.79
CA VAL A 20 -8.44 -25.91 0.99
C VAL A 20 -9.31 -26.03 -0.27
N ILE A 21 -9.33 -25.00 -1.11
CA ILE A 21 -10.06 -24.94 -2.38
C ILE A 21 -9.00 -24.96 -3.48
N ASN A 22 -8.83 -26.10 -4.15
CA ASN A 22 -7.82 -26.28 -5.19
C ASN A 22 -8.23 -25.46 -6.43
N ILE A 23 -8.03 -24.14 -6.38
CA ILE A 23 -8.31 -23.21 -7.46
C ILE A 23 -7.23 -23.49 -8.52
N PRO A 24 -7.61 -23.94 -9.74
CA PRO A 24 -6.64 -24.14 -10.80
C PRO A 24 -5.90 -22.82 -11.06
N GLY A 25 -4.58 -22.89 -11.18
CA GLY A 25 -3.74 -21.73 -11.45
C GLY A 25 -4.25 -20.96 -12.66
N MET A 26 -4.10 -19.64 -12.64
CA MET A 26 -4.47 -18.81 -13.79
C MET A 26 -3.77 -19.33 -15.05
N PRO A 27 -4.45 -19.37 -16.21
CA PRO A 27 -3.83 -19.79 -17.47
C PRO A 27 -2.60 -18.96 -17.78
N ASP A 28 -1.54 -19.62 -18.26
CA ASP A 28 -0.27 -18.99 -18.59
C ASP A 28 -0.50 -17.80 -19.55
N GLY A 29 -0.03 -16.62 -19.13
CA GLY A 29 -0.15 -15.37 -19.89
C GLY A 29 -1.31 -14.45 -19.49
N MET A 30 -2.33 -14.92 -18.76
CA MET A 30 -3.38 -14.02 -18.26
C MET A 30 -2.86 -13.02 -17.22
N GLU A 31 -1.91 -13.43 -16.38
CA GLU A 31 -1.26 -12.53 -15.42
C GLU A 31 -0.63 -11.33 -16.14
N ASN A 32 0.13 -11.59 -17.22
CA ASN A 32 0.76 -10.54 -18.01
C ASN A 32 -0.27 -9.63 -18.68
N THR A 33 -1.36 -10.18 -19.24
CA THR A 33 -2.43 -9.37 -19.84
C THR A 33 -3.14 -8.48 -18.81
N VAL A 34 -3.41 -9.00 -17.62
CA VAL A 34 -4.04 -8.22 -16.54
C VAL A 34 -3.09 -7.11 -16.07
N VAL A 35 -1.81 -7.42 -15.88
CA VAL A 35 -0.80 -6.44 -15.46
C VAL A 35 -0.62 -5.36 -16.54
N GLU A 36 -0.55 -5.72 -17.81
CA GLU A 36 -0.44 -4.76 -18.92
C GLU A 36 -1.68 -3.89 -19.06
N PHE A 37 -2.88 -4.47 -18.92
CA PHE A 37 -4.13 -3.71 -18.95
C PHE A 37 -4.19 -2.70 -17.81
N LEU A 38 -3.92 -3.13 -16.58
CA LEU A 38 -3.89 -2.26 -15.41
C LEU A 38 -2.80 -1.18 -15.55
N GLY A 39 -1.60 -1.58 -15.99
CA GLY A 39 -0.49 -0.65 -16.22
C GLY A 39 -0.83 0.42 -17.27
N SER A 40 -1.45 0.03 -18.38
CA SER A 40 -1.88 0.94 -19.43
C SER A 40 -3.00 1.88 -18.96
N ALA A 41 -4.01 1.34 -18.28
CA ALA A 41 -5.11 2.13 -17.72
C ALA A 41 -4.62 3.19 -16.71
N LEU A 42 -3.72 2.80 -15.81
CA LEU A 42 -3.11 3.72 -14.83
C LEU A 42 -2.22 4.77 -15.51
N ASN A 43 -1.48 4.40 -16.54
CA ASN A 43 -0.69 5.35 -17.32
C ASN A 43 -1.56 6.38 -18.04
N TYR A 44 -2.68 5.96 -18.66
CA TYR A 44 -3.61 6.90 -19.28
C TYR A 44 -4.28 7.82 -18.25
N ALA A 45 -4.75 7.27 -17.13
CA ALA A 45 -5.30 8.08 -16.03
C ALA A 45 -4.27 9.10 -15.52
N GLY A 46 -3.03 8.66 -15.39
CA GLY A 46 -1.90 9.50 -15.04
C GLY A 46 -1.61 10.61 -16.06
N SER A 47 -1.69 10.29 -17.35
CA SER A 47 -1.54 11.27 -18.43
C SER A 47 -2.67 12.31 -18.41
N LEU A 48 -3.90 11.93 -18.06
CA LEU A 48 -5.02 12.87 -17.92
C LEU A 48 -4.81 13.83 -16.75
N ILE A 49 -4.33 13.33 -15.60
CA ILE A 49 -3.98 14.17 -14.44
C ILE A 49 -2.85 15.13 -14.82
N SER A 50 -1.92 14.69 -15.67
CA SER A 50 -0.78 15.50 -16.12
C SER A 50 -1.17 16.75 -16.92
N LEU A 51 -2.39 16.79 -17.49
CA LEU A 51 -2.93 17.96 -18.18
C LEU A 51 -3.23 19.12 -17.22
N PHE A 52 -3.57 18.80 -15.96
CA PHE A 52 -3.93 19.78 -14.94
C PHE A 52 -2.78 20.08 -13.98
N LEU A 53 -1.90 19.11 -13.73
CA LEU A 53 -0.82 19.21 -12.75
C LEU A 53 0.45 18.52 -13.27
N PRO A 54 1.61 19.21 -13.30
CA PRO A 54 2.86 18.58 -13.67
C PRO A 54 3.20 17.43 -12.71
N TRP A 55 3.62 16.29 -13.25
CA TRP A 55 4.04 15.13 -12.46
C TRP A 55 5.19 15.41 -11.47
N SER A 56 6.02 16.42 -11.75
CA SER A 56 7.06 16.88 -10.81
C SER A 56 6.47 17.39 -9.51
N GLN A 57 5.33 18.08 -9.57
CA GLN A 57 4.63 18.59 -8.39
C GLN A 57 3.92 17.47 -7.66
N VAL A 58 3.22 16.58 -8.36
CA VAL A 58 2.52 15.44 -7.75
C VAL A 58 3.50 14.57 -6.96
N LYS A 59 4.68 14.25 -7.52
CA LYS A 59 5.70 13.44 -6.82
C LYS A 59 6.21 14.06 -5.51
N VAL A 60 6.14 15.39 -5.36
CA VAL A 60 6.59 16.09 -4.15
C VAL A 60 5.44 16.32 -3.18
N PHE A 61 4.30 16.79 -3.67
CA PHE A 61 3.14 17.11 -2.82
C PHE A 61 2.45 15.86 -2.28
N PHE A 62 2.33 14.79 -3.06
CA PHE A 62 1.59 13.59 -2.64
C PHE A 62 2.20 12.94 -1.39
N PRO A 63 3.53 12.71 -1.29
CA PRO A 63 4.15 12.22 -0.06
C PRO A 63 3.96 13.15 1.12
N ILE A 64 4.10 14.46 0.93
CA ILE A 64 3.89 15.47 1.99
C ILE A 64 2.45 15.40 2.49
N LEU A 65 1.48 15.30 1.58
CA LEU A 65 0.05 15.22 1.90
C LEU A 65 -0.27 13.93 2.67
N ILE A 66 0.32 12.79 2.27
CA ILE A 66 0.20 11.52 3.02
C ILE A 66 0.77 11.68 4.43
N VAL A 67 1.95 12.27 4.58
CA VAL A 67 2.58 12.48 5.90
C VAL A 67 1.71 13.36 6.79
N ILE A 68 1.13 14.44 6.25
CA ILE A 68 0.24 15.32 6.99
C ILE A 68 -1.04 14.58 7.39
N LEU A 69 -1.69 13.89 6.44
CA LEU A 69 -2.93 13.15 6.71
C LEU A 69 -2.73 12.04 7.72
N SER A 70 -1.62 11.30 7.64
CA SER A 70 -1.30 10.22 8.56
C SER A 70 -0.63 10.71 9.87
N SER A 71 -0.39 12.02 10.02
CA SER A 71 0.33 12.54 11.19
C SER A 71 -0.42 12.30 12.50
N GLU A 72 -1.75 12.32 12.47
CA GLU A 72 -2.60 12.08 13.63
C GLU A 72 -2.52 10.60 14.07
N GLU A 73 -2.57 9.67 13.12
CA GLU A 73 -2.40 8.24 13.37
C GLU A 73 -0.99 7.92 13.86
N ILE A 74 0.03 8.55 13.27
CA ILE A 74 1.42 8.42 13.72
C ILE A 74 1.54 8.90 15.17
N TYR A 75 0.95 10.04 15.53
CA TYR A 75 0.94 10.53 16.90
C TYR A 75 0.23 9.56 17.86
N LYS A 76 -0.96 9.06 17.49
CA LYS A 76 -1.70 8.07 18.28
C LYS A 76 -0.89 6.78 18.48
N LEU A 77 -0.20 6.31 17.45
CA LEU A 77 0.66 5.14 17.49
C LEU A 77 1.86 5.39 18.42
N VAL A 78 2.54 6.53 18.29
CA VAL A 78 3.65 6.93 19.18
C VAL A 78 3.17 7.01 20.63
N MET A 79 2.04 7.64 20.90
CA MET A 79 1.46 7.72 22.25
C MET A 79 1.07 6.35 22.80
N TRP A 80 0.54 5.46 21.95
CA TRP A 80 0.25 4.08 22.32
C TRP A 80 1.53 3.31 22.70
N VAL A 81 2.63 3.48 21.95
CA VAL A 81 3.94 2.87 22.29
C VAL A 81 4.49 3.44 23.59
N LEU A 82 4.44 4.77 23.80
CA LEU A 82 4.94 5.41 25.02
C LEU A 82 4.17 4.95 26.26
N ARG A 83 2.84 4.76 26.16
CA ARG A 83 2.03 4.19 27.25
C ARG A 83 2.39 2.74 27.62
N LYS A 84 3.06 2.01 26.73
CA LYS A 84 3.53 0.64 27.02
C LYS A 84 4.83 0.61 27.81
N ILE A 85 5.51 1.75 27.98
CA ILE A 85 6.75 1.85 28.76
C ILE A 85 6.38 2.19 30.22
N PRO A 86 6.53 1.25 31.17
CA PRO A 86 6.08 1.44 32.55
C PRO A 86 6.84 2.55 33.31
N MET A 87 7.99 3.00 32.80
CA MET A 87 8.77 4.10 33.42
C MET A 87 8.18 5.50 33.22
N LEU A 88 7.23 5.69 32.29
CA LEU A 88 6.69 7.03 32.00
C LEU A 88 5.51 7.44 32.89
N GLY A 89 5.00 6.57 33.75
CA GLY A 89 3.97 6.91 34.74
C GLY A 89 2.67 7.51 34.17
N MET A 90 2.45 7.39 32.85
CA MET A 90 1.24 7.86 32.18
C MET A 90 0.29 6.69 32.03
N SER A 91 -0.84 6.75 32.75
CA SER A 91 -1.93 5.77 32.66
C SER A 91 -2.68 5.84 31.33
#